data_AF-A0A6H1K0T0-F1
#
_entry.id   AF-A0A6H1K0T0-F1
#
_cell.length_a   1.000
_cell.length_b   1.000
_cell.length_c   1.000
_cell.angle_alpha   90.00
_cell.angle_beta   90.00
_cell.angle_gamma   90.00
#
_symmetry.space_group_name_H-M   'P 1'
#
loop_
_entity.id
_entity.type
_entity.pdbx_description
1 polymer ?
#
loop_
_entity_poly.entity_id
_entity_poly.type
_entity_poly.pdbx_seq_one_letter_code
_entity_poly.pdbx_strand_id
1 'polypeptide(L)'
;MLGLLGFYDEFDTRSSQPNGSIHDVVRPVGERDETDLVAYLDAGYDLIDVMEGGPDVITGSPHRHSPGCSSLLTDGAWLWRQDFPHYVETHHVSLPDAFLEHVRSQNYQMPTIIVAQFAPHYDETMPLVGWASAVPWRSTATTLVPEPRAVTSKTQFDAATLAQERNRPHGSWARPRKPRRT
;
A
#
# COMPACT_ATOMS: atom_id res chain seq x y z
N MET A 1 4.91 16.36 11.16
CA MET A 1 4.27 15.67 10.02
C MET A 1 4.97 14.35 9.79
N LEU A 2 4.26 13.33 9.28
CA LEU A 2 4.85 12.07 8.86
C LEU A 2 5.50 12.22 7.48
N GLY A 3 6.54 11.42 7.20
CA GLY A 3 7.02 11.24 5.83
C GLY A 3 5.98 10.51 4.98
N LEU A 4 5.95 10.75 3.67
CA LEU A 4 4.98 10.15 2.75
C LEU A 4 5.66 9.24 1.72
N LEU A 5 5.12 8.05 1.49
CA LEU A 5 5.53 7.14 0.42
C LEU A 5 4.32 6.63 -0.36
N GLY A 6 4.49 6.43 -1.67
CA GLY A 6 3.42 5.87 -2.49
C GLY A 6 2.25 6.82 -2.72
N PHE A 7 2.49 8.14 -2.70
CA PHE A 7 1.53 9.15 -3.12
C PHE A 7 2.04 9.77 -4.42
N TYR A 8 1.50 9.32 -5.55
CA TYR A 8 1.82 9.78 -6.91
C TYR A 8 0.53 10.17 -7.62
N ASP A 9 0.66 10.91 -8.71
CA ASP A 9 -0.49 11.45 -9.47
C ASP A 9 -1.43 10.34 -10.00
N GLU A 10 -0.89 9.16 -10.28
CA GLU A 10 -1.68 8.00 -10.76
C GLU A 10 -2.59 7.39 -9.70
N PHE A 11 -2.33 7.64 -8.41
CA PHE A 11 -3.09 7.05 -7.31
C PHE A 11 -4.28 7.89 -6.85
N ASP A 12 -4.21 9.20 -7.02
CA ASP A 12 -5.26 10.10 -6.60
C ASP A 12 -5.57 11.12 -7.69
N THR A 13 -6.59 10.84 -8.49
CA THR A 13 -7.09 11.80 -9.49
C THR A 13 -7.82 12.99 -8.86
N ARG A 14 -7.97 13.03 -7.54
CA ARG A 14 -8.66 14.09 -6.79
C ARG A 14 -7.70 15.00 -6.04
N SER A 15 -6.40 14.69 -5.98
CA SER A 15 -5.43 15.58 -5.36
C SER A 15 -5.23 16.82 -6.25
N SER A 16 -5.43 18.00 -5.66
CA SER A 16 -5.21 19.27 -6.36
C SER A 16 -3.72 19.63 -6.48
N GLN A 17 -2.85 18.90 -5.78
CA GLN A 17 -1.40 19.09 -5.80
C GLN A 17 -0.73 17.94 -6.56
N PRO A 18 0.18 18.26 -7.49
CA PRO A 18 1.00 17.26 -8.16
C PRO A 18 2.03 16.71 -7.17
N ASN A 19 2.07 15.38 -7.06
CA ASN A 19 3.05 14.63 -6.28
C ASN A 19 4.13 14.00 -7.18
N GLY A 20 4.02 14.16 -8.50
CA GLY A 20 4.89 13.55 -9.49
C GLY A 20 4.37 12.19 -9.95
N SER A 21 4.87 11.73 -11.10
CA SER A 21 4.47 10.47 -11.68
C SER A 21 5.24 9.31 -11.06
N ILE A 22 4.55 8.20 -10.76
CA ILE A 22 5.20 6.95 -10.35
C ILE A 22 6.15 6.43 -11.43
N HIS A 23 5.89 6.72 -12.70
CA HIS A 23 6.72 6.26 -13.81
C HIS A 23 8.13 6.88 -13.78
N ASP A 24 8.28 8.07 -13.22
CA ASP A 24 9.56 8.78 -13.15
C ASP A 24 10.52 8.19 -12.10
N VAL A 25 9.99 7.38 -11.19
CA VAL A 25 10.73 6.77 -10.07
C VAL A 25 10.90 5.26 -10.22
N VAL A 26 10.43 4.69 -11.34
CA VAL A 26 10.67 3.28 -11.71
C VAL A 26 12.15 3.08 -12.07
N ARG A 27 12.74 1.99 -11.57
CA ARG A 27 14.15 1.66 -11.80
C ARG A 27 14.28 0.30 -12.47
N PRO A 28 15.39 0.04 -13.20
CA PRO A 28 15.63 -1.27 -13.79
C PRO A 28 16.00 -2.33 -12.75
N VAL A 29 16.50 -1.91 -11.59
CA VAL A 29 16.95 -2.79 -10.51
C VAL A 29 16.58 -2.15 -9.17
N GLY A 30 16.13 -3.00 -8.25
CA GLY A 30 15.80 -2.66 -6.87
C GLY A 30 16.98 -2.35 -5.96
N GLU A 31 16.65 -2.02 -4.72
CA GLU A 31 17.63 -1.97 -3.64
C GLU A 31 18.24 -3.36 -3.36
N ARG A 32 19.45 -3.41 -2.79
CA ARG A 32 20.08 -4.70 -2.46
C ARG A 32 19.31 -5.50 -1.42
N ASP A 33 18.65 -4.79 -0.52
CA ASP A 33 17.82 -5.23 0.60
C ASP A 33 16.32 -5.11 0.29
N GLU A 34 15.93 -5.08 -0.99
CA GLU A 34 14.54 -4.83 -1.42
C GLU A 34 13.54 -5.83 -0.80
N THR A 35 13.92 -7.10 -0.66
CA THR A 35 13.05 -8.10 -0.02
C THR A 35 12.73 -7.75 1.43
N ASP A 36 13.72 -7.28 2.19
CA ASP A 36 13.53 -6.88 3.59
C ASP A 36 12.73 -5.57 3.70
N LEU A 37 12.93 -4.65 2.75
CA LEU A 37 12.14 -3.41 2.64
C LEU A 37 10.66 -3.68 2.33
N VAL A 38 10.38 -4.61 1.40
CA VAL A 38 9.01 -5.02 1.06
C VAL A 38 8.34 -5.68 2.27
N ALA A 39 9.06 -6.57 2.97
CA ALA A 39 8.55 -7.20 4.19
C ALA A 39 8.27 -6.18 5.30
N TYR A 40 9.12 -5.16 5.44
CA TYR A 40 8.90 -4.06 6.39
C TYR A 40 7.63 -3.27 6.05
N LEU A 41 7.46 -2.87 4.79
CA LEU A 41 6.28 -2.11 4.36
C LEU A 41 4.98 -2.93 4.52
N ASP A 42 5.02 -4.23 4.26
CA ASP A 42 3.91 -5.17 4.47
C ASP A 42 3.55 -5.32 5.97
N ALA A 43 4.51 -5.11 6.88
CA ALA A 43 4.33 -5.24 8.32
C ALA A 43 3.85 -3.96 9.03
N GLY A 44 3.58 -2.89 8.29
CA GLY A 44 3.14 -1.60 8.86
C GLY A 44 1.89 -1.71 9.73
N TYR A 45 1.63 -0.70 10.57
CA TYR A 45 0.40 -0.60 11.35
C TYR A 45 -0.76 -0.11 10.48
N ASP A 46 -1.92 -0.77 10.56
CA ASP A 46 -3.15 -0.28 9.94
C ASP A 46 -3.64 1.00 10.62
N LEU A 47 -3.72 2.09 9.85
CA LEU A 47 -4.35 3.32 10.29
C LEU A 47 -5.77 3.47 9.74
N ILE A 48 -5.93 3.21 8.44
CA ILE A 48 -7.20 3.32 7.72
C ILE A 48 -7.33 2.09 6.84
N ASP A 49 -8.45 1.39 7.01
CA ASP A 49 -8.84 0.27 6.15
C ASP A 49 -9.91 0.76 5.16
N VAL A 50 -9.67 0.54 3.88
CA VAL A 50 -10.57 0.93 2.80
C VAL A 50 -10.93 -0.33 2.01
N MET A 51 -12.23 -0.52 1.74
CA MET A 51 -12.77 -1.78 1.20
C MET A 51 -12.85 -1.83 -0.34
N GLU A 52 -12.12 -1.00 -1.06
CA GLU A 52 -12.10 -1.00 -2.52
C GLU A 52 -11.17 -2.08 -3.11
N GLY A 53 -11.18 -2.17 -4.44
CA GLY A 53 -10.18 -2.91 -5.18
C GLY A 53 -9.58 -2.03 -6.28
N GLY A 54 -8.27 -2.06 -6.45
CA GLY A 54 -7.55 -1.31 -7.49
C GLY A 54 -6.58 -2.19 -8.27
N PRO A 55 -6.41 -1.94 -9.58
CA PRO A 55 -5.32 -2.56 -10.34
C PRO A 55 -4.00 -1.84 -10.06
N ASP A 56 -2.92 -2.47 -10.50
CA ASP A 56 -1.61 -1.84 -10.65
C ASP A 56 -1.73 -0.65 -11.61
N VAL A 57 -1.36 0.55 -11.17
CA VAL A 57 -1.52 1.77 -12.00
C VAL A 57 -0.53 1.84 -13.18
N ILE A 58 0.57 1.08 -13.13
CA ILE A 58 1.57 1.03 -14.20
C ILE A 58 1.15 0.02 -15.27
N THR A 59 0.60 -1.13 -14.88
CA THR A 59 0.32 -2.24 -15.81
C THR A 59 -1.17 -2.50 -16.07
N GLY A 60 -2.06 -1.95 -15.24
CA GLY A 60 -3.49 -2.25 -15.25
C GLY A 60 -3.86 -3.66 -14.76
N SER A 61 -2.90 -4.44 -14.29
CA SER A 61 -3.11 -5.83 -13.87
C SER A 61 -3.48 -5.93 -12.38
N PRO A 62 -4.23 -6.97 -11.96
CA PRO A 62 -4.43 -7.24 -10.55
C PRO A 62 -3.11 -7.67 -9.89
N HIS A 63 -2.97 -7.36 -8.60
CA HIS A 63 -1.82 -7.74 -7.78
C HIS A 63 -2.27 -8.15 -6.37
N ARG A 64 -1.35 -8.66 -5.56
CA ARG A 64 -1.66 -9.22 -4.22
C ARG A 64 -2.30 -8.24 -3.24
N HIS A 65 -2.08 -6.95 -3.48
CA HIS A 65 -2.59 -5.84 -2.67
C HIS A 65 -3.74 -5.10 -3.35
N SER A 66 -4.32 -5.68 -4.43
CA SER A 66 -5.45 -5.07 -5.12
C SER A 66 -6.64 -4.82 -4.18
N PRO A 67 -7.05 -5.76 -3.29
CA PRO A 67 -8.05 -5.46 -2.26
C PRO A 67 -7.49 -4.50 -1.21
N GLY A 68 -8.23 -3.44 -0.93
CA GLY A 68 -7.88 -2.38 0.01
C GLY A 68 -6.60 -1.64 -0.33
N CYS A 69 -6.31 -1.48 -1.63
CA CYS A 69 -5.07 -0.90 -2.14
C CYS A 69 -4.77 0.51 -1.58
N SER A 70 -5.78 1.32 -1.30
CA SER A 70 -5.65 2.68 -0.75
C SER A 70 -5.68 2.75 0.77
N SER A 71 -5.77 1.60 1.45
CA SER A 71 -5.57 1.52 2.90
C SER A 71 -4.24 2.13 3.30
N LEU A 72 -4.19 2.76 4.47
CA LEU A 72 -3.03 3.51 4.93
C LEU A 72 -2.32 2.78 6.07
N LEU A 73 -1.01 2.65 5.89
CA LEU A 73 -0.08 2.01 6.80
C LEU A 73 0.92 3.01 7.35
N THR A 74 1.47 2.73 8.53
CA THR A 74 2.52 3.55 9.15
C THR A 74 3.51 2.74 9.97
N ASP A 75 4.69 3.28 10.22
CA ASP A 75 5.61 2.89 11.29
C ASP A 75 5.69 3.95 12.41
N GLY A 76 4.86 4.99 12.33
CA GLY A 76 4.87 6.13 13.25
C GLY A 76 5.76 7.29 12.82
N ALA A 77 6.64 7.12 11.83
CA ALA A 77 7.44 8.18 11.22
C ALA A 77 7.04 8.42 9.75
N TRP A 78 6.63 7.37 9.04
CA TRP A 78 6.21 7.38 7.64
C TRP A 78 4.79 6.87 7.48
N LEU A 79 4.12 7.35 6.45
CA LEU A 79 2.78 6.95 6.01
C LEU A 79 2.88 6.44 4.57
N TRP A 80 2.25 5.32 4.27
CA TRP A 80 2.22 4.76 2.93
C TRP A 80 0.92 4.03 2.62
N ARG A 81 0.65 3.81 1.33
CA ARG A 81 -0.49 3.01 0.85
C ARG A 81 -0.18 1.52 0.99
N GLN A 82 -1.18 0.71 1.29
CA GLN A 82 -1.06 -0.74 1.46
C GLN A 82 -0.54 -1.43 0.20
N ASP A 83 -0.86 -0.91 -0.99
CA ASP A 83 -0.35 -1.45 -2.25
C ASP A 83 1.07 -1.00 -2.59
N PHE A 84 1.66 -0.03 -1.89
CA PHE A 84 3.00 0.46 -2.20
C PHE A 84 4.12 -0.61 -2.24
N PRO A 85 4.15 -1.63 -1.34
CA PRO A 85 5.09 -2.74 -1.44
C PRO A 85 5.08 -3.45 -2.81
N HIS A 86 3.93 -3.53 -3.48
CA HIS A 86 3.82 -4.12 -4.84
C HIS A 86 4.65 -3.35 -5.86
N TYR A 87 4.68 -2.02 -5.76
CA TYR A 87 5.42 -1.17 -6.69
C TYR A 87 6.92 -1.21 -6.44
N VAL A 88 7.34 -1.38 -5.19
CA VAL A 88 8.74 -1.62 -4.85
C VAL A 88 9.19 -2.98 -5.42
N GLU A 89 8.45 -4.06 -5.16
CA GLU A 89 8.89 -5.41 -5.56
C GLU A 89 8.71 -5.76 -7.04
N THR A 90 7.80 -5.08 -7.74
CA THR A 90 7.46 -5.39 -9.14
C THR A 90 8.09 -4.40 -10.09
N HIS A 91 8.18 -3.13 -9.67
CA HIS A 91 8.62 -2.02 -10.52
C HIS A 91 9.88 -1.33 -9.99
N HIS A 92 10.45 -1.80 -8.87
CA HIS A 92 11.66 -1.24 -8.26
C HIS A 92 11.58 0.27 -8.01
N VAL A 93 10.37 0.75 -7.70
CA VAL A 93 10.12 2.16 -7.42
C VAL A 93 11.10 2.64 -6.35
N SER A 94 11.78 3.75 -6.63
CA SER A 94 12.79 4.30 -5.73
C SER A 94 12.16 4.78 -4.43
N LEU A 95 12.83 4.46 -3.32
CA LEU A 95 12.48 4.93 -1.99
C LEU A 95 13.36 6.12 -1.62
N PRO A 96 12.84 7.14 -0.88
CA PRO A 96 13.66 8.23 -0.38
C PRO A 96 14.80 7.74 0.53
N ASP A 97 15.99 8.33 0.41
CA ASP A 97 17.16 7.95 1.21
C ASP A 97 16.88 8.03 2.72
N ALA A 98 16.14 9.06 3.16
CA ALA A 98 15.76 9.22 4.57
C ALA A 98 14.88 8.06 5.08
N PHE A 99 14.05 7.46 4.21
CA PHE A 99 13.27 6.27 4.56
C PHE A 99 14.18 5.05 4.66
N LEU A 100 15.07 4.87 3.68
CA LEU A 100 16.03 3.75 3.68
C LEU A 100 16.91 3.77 4.93
N GLU A 101 17.46 4.93 5.30
CA GLU A 101 18.22 5.13 6.52
C GLU A 101 17.40 4.81 7.77
N HIS A 102 16.14 5.27 7.81
CA HIS A 102 15.22 4.98 8.91
C HIS A 102 15.03 3.47 9.09
N VAL A 103 14.59 2.76 8.07
CA VAL A 103 14.30 1.31 8.15
C VAL A 103 15.55 0.50 8.47
N ARG A 104 16.69 0.83 7.84
CA ARG A 104 17.98 0.17 8.11
C ARG A 104 18.46 0.40 9.54
N SER A 105 18.25 1.59 10.09
CA SER A 105 18.58 1.88 11.50
C SER A 105 17.76 1.04 12.50
N GLN A 106 16.55 0.63 12.09
CA GLN A 106 15.67 -0.24 12.88
C GLN A 106 15.90 -1.73 12.59
N ASN A 107 16.90 -2.08 11.76
CA ASN A 107 17.14 -3.46 11.30
C ASN A 107 15.89 -4.11 10.69
N TYR A 108 15.12 -3.34 9.91
CA TYR A 108 13.87 -3.80 9.28
C TYR A 108 12.83 -4.32 10.28
N GLN A 109 12.90 -3.89 11.55
CA GLN A 109 11.90 -4.21 12.56
C GLN A 109 10.94 -3.05 12.73
N MET A 110 9.65 -3.36 12.69
CA MET A 110 8.60 -2.36 12.90
C MET A 110 8.69 -1.80 14.32
N PRO A 111 8.83 -0.47 14.50
CA PRO A 111 9.03 0.12 15.82
C PRO A 111 7.74 0.12 16.64
N THR A 112 7.86 0.18 17.96
CA THR A 112 6.74 0.49 18.86
C THR A 112 6.42 1.98 18.77
N ILE A 113 5.15 2.32 18.54
CA ILE A 113 4.73 3.71 18.39
C ILE A 113 4.28 4.25 19.75
N ILE A 114 4.89 5.36 20.18
CA ILE A 114 4.42 6.11 21.35
C ILE A 114 3.33 7.08 20.90
N VAL A 115 2.08 6.84 21.31
CA VAL A 115 0.91 7.56 20.79
C VAL A 115 0.99 9.07 21.05
N ALA A 116 1.53 9.48 22.19
CA ALA A 116 1.70 10.90 22.51
C ALA A 116 2.63 11.66 21.55
N GLN A 117 3.60 10.95 20.94
CA GLN A 117 4.52 11.52 19.95
C GLN A 117 3.94 11.43 18.53
N PHE A 118 3.21 10.34 18.25
CA PHE A 118 2.63 10.08 16.94
C PHE A 118 1.39 10.92 16.64
N ALA A 119 0.46 11.04 17.59
CA ALA A 119 -0.86 11.65 17.37
C ALA A 119 -0.79 13.08 16.78
N PRO A 120 0.10 13.99 17.25
CA PRO A 120 0.22 15.31 16.63
C PRO A 120 0.67 15.25 15.16
N HIS A 121 1.57 14.33 14.82
CA HIS A 121 2.03 14.17 13.45
C HIS A 121 0.97 13.53 12.55
N TYR A 122 0.19 12.59 13.08
CA TYR A 122 -1.00 12.04 12.41
C TYR A 122 -2.01 13.15 12.12
N ASP A 123 -2.39 13.95 13.12
CA ASP A 123 -3.39 15.02 13.00
C ASP A 123 -3.00 16.07 11.96
N GLU A 124 -1.71 16.35 11.84
CA GLU A 124 -1.16 17.25 10.83
C GLU A 124 -1.14 16.65 9.42
N THR A 125 -0.88 15.34 9.30
CA THR A 125 -0.64 14.67 8.00
C THR A 125 -1.95 14.27 7.31
N MET A 126 -2.90 13.70 8.04
CA MET A 126 -4.10 13.08 7.46
C MET A 126 -4.95 14.03 6.59
N PRO A 127 -5.15 15.32 6.95
CA PRO A 127 -5.87 16.24 6.08
C PRO A 127 -5.19 16.47 4.72
N LEU A 128 -3.86 16.38 4.65
CA LEU A 128 -3.08 16.62 3.42
C LEU A 128 -3.21 15.47 2.43
N VAL A 129 -3.48 14.27 2.91
CA VAL A 129 -3.68 13.06 2.10
C VAL A 129 -5.15 12.70 1.90
N GLY A 130 -6.06 13.68 2.07
CA GLY A 130 -7.50 13.52 1.78
C GLY A 130 -8.32 12.88 2.91
N TRP A 131 -7.74 12.65 4.09
CA TRP A 131 -8.39 12.00 5.23
C TRP A 131 -8.69 12.98 6.39
N ALA A 132 -9.15 14.19 6.07
CA ALA A 132 -9.48 15.21 7.06
C ALA A 132 -10.61 14.81 8.03
N SER A 133 -11.44 13.83 7.68
CA SER A 133 -12.47 13.29 8.58
C SER A 133 -11.93 12.29 9.61
N ALA A 134 -10.70 11.79 9.43
CA ALA A 134 -10.06 10.80 10.30
C ALA A 134 -9.31 11.43 11.48
N VAL A 135 -9.33 12.77 11.60
CA VAL A 135 -8.70 13.52 12.70
C VAL A 135 -9.74 14.08 13.68
N PRO A 136 -9.36 14.32 14.95
CA PRO A 136 -8.08 13.98 15.55
C PRO A 136 -7.95 12.47 15.82
N TRP A 137 -6.73 12.00 16.06
CA TRP A 137 -6.44 10.67 16.58
C TRP A 137 -7.27 10.36 17.83
N ARG A 138 -7.91 9.18 17.88
CA ARG A 138 -8.89 8.84 18.94
C ARG A 138 -8.53 7.62 19.79
N SER A 139 -7.45 6.91 19.50
CA SER A 139 -7.10 5.71 20.29
C SER A 139 -6.74 6.10 21.73
N THR A 140 -7.22 5.30 22.69
CA THR A 140 -6.88 5.44 24.12
C THR A 140 -5.61 4.71 24.49
N ALA A 141 -5.02 3.93 23.57
CA ALA A 141 -3.75 3.25 23.80
C ALA A 141 -2.62 4.27 24.02
N THR A 142 -1.70 3.97 24.93
CA THR A 142 -0.48 4.78 25.13
C THR A 142 0.61 4.38 24.14
N THR A 143 0.61 3.12 23.71
CA THR A 143 1.58 2.55 22.78
C THR A 143 0.87 1.64 21.78
N LEU A 144 1.32 1.67 20.52
CA LEU A 144 0.96 0.66 19.53
C LEU A 144 2.17 -0.28 19.37
N VAL A 145 1.92 -1.57 19.48
CA VAL A 145 2.92 -2.64 19.39
C VAL A 145 2.67 -3.40 18.09
N PRO A 146 3.72 -3.76 17.32
CA PRO A 146 3.51 -4.33 16.00
C PRO A 146 2.89 -5.72 16.14
N GLU A 147 1.78 -5.95 15.45
CA GLU A 147 1.09 -7.23 15.41
C GLU A 147 1.47 -7.97 14.11
N PRO A 148 1.73 -9.29 14.16
CA PRO A 148 2.02 -10.07 12.96
C PRO A 148 0.86 -10.00 11.96
N ARG A 149 1.13 -9.50 10.75
CA ARG A 149 0.16 -9.44 9.67
C ARG A 149 0.38 -10.58 8.68
N ALA A 150 -0.70 -11.32 8.40
CA ALA A 150 -0.69 -12.31 7.32
C ALA A 150 -0.90 -11.62 5.97
N VAL A 151 0.19 -11.31 5.28
CA VAL A 151 0.16 -10.78 3.91
C VAL A 151 0.41 -11.92 2.92
N THR A 152 -0.41 -12.02 1.87
CA THR A 152 -0.16 -12.98 0.80
C THR A 152 1.10 -12.58 0.05
N SER A 153 2.09 -13.46 -0.04
CA SER A 153 3.31 -13.18 -0.82
C SER A 153 3.01 -13.12 -2.33
N LYS A 154 3.83 -12.38 -3.08
CA LYS A 154 3.77 -12.35 -4.56
C LYS A 154 3.77 -13.74 -5.17
N THR A 155 4.66 -14.63 -4.72
CA THR A 155 4.73 -16.01 -5.22
C THR A 155 3.42 -16.79 -4.99
N GLN A 156 2.79 -16.63 -3.82
CA GLN A 156 1.50 -17.26 -3.54
C GLN A 156 0.39 -16.69 -4.42
N PHE A 157 0.38 -15.37 -4.61
CA PHE A 157 -0.60 -14.70 -5.48
C PHE A 157 -0.45 -15.14 -6.94
N ASP A 158 0.78 -15.18 -7.47
CA ASP A 158 1.06 -15.61 -8.84
C ASP A 158 0.65 -17.07 -9.05
N ALA A 159 0.97 -17.96 -8.10
CA ALA A 159 0.57 -19.36 -8.14
C ALA A 159 -0.97 -19.53 -8.11
N ALA A 160 -1.67 -18.74 -7.29
CA ALA A 160 -3.13 -18.76 -7.23
C ALA A 160 -3.76 -18.25 -8.53
N THR A 161 -3.20 -17.18 -9.12
CA THR A 161 -3.65 -16.60 -10.39
C THR A 161 -3.49 -17.61 -11.53
N LEU A 162 -2.32 -18.24 -11.66
CA LEU A 162 -2.07 -19.29 -12.64
C LEU A 162 -3.02 -20.49 -12.48
N ALA A 163 -3.28 -20.90 -11.23
CA ALA A 163 -4.22 -21.98 -10.96
C ALA A 163 -5.66 -21.59 -11.37
N GLN A 164 -6.08 -20.36 -11.11
CA GLN A 164 -7.38 -19.85 -11.49
C GLN A 164 -7.54 -19.79 -13.02
N GLU A 165 -6.51 -19.33 -13.74
CA GLU A 165 -6.52 -19.32 -15.20
C GLU A 165 -6.65 -20.72 -15.80
N ARG A 166 -5.88 -21.68 -15.27
CA ARG A 166 -5.96 -23.09 -15.70
C ARG A 166 -7.34 -23.70 -15.45
N ASN A 167 -7.96 -23.34 -14.33
CA ASN A 167 -9.28 -23.84 -13.94
C ASN A 167 -10.44 -23.05 -14.58
N ARG A 168 -10.15 -21.97 -15.32
CA ARG A 168 -11.16 -21.17 -15.98
C ARG A 168 -11.79 -22.02 -17.09
N PRO A 169 -13.10 -22.33 -17.02
CA PRO A 169 -13.71 -23.16 -18.04
C PRO A 169 -13.58 -22.48 -19.40
N HIS A 170 -13.09 -23.22 -20.40
CA HIS A 170 -13.10 -22.77 -21.79
C HIS A 170 -14.55 -22.40 -22.17
N GLY A 171 -14.73 -21.17 -22.65
CA GLY A 171 -15.97 -20.40 -22.52
C GLY A 171 -17.27 -21.06 -22.99
N SER A 172 -18.38 -20.62 -22.38
CA SER A 172 -19.65 -20.46 -23.07
C SER A 172 -20.24 -19.06 -22.83
N TRP A 173 -19.46 -18.00 -23.08
CA TRP A 173 -19.95 -16.62 -23.03
C TRP A 173 -20.70 -16.18 -24.31
N ALA A 174 -20.99 -17.11 -25.22
CA ALA A 174 -21.79 -16.87 -26.43
C ALA A 174 -23.30 -17.10 -26.24
N ARG A 175 -23.81 -17.24 -25.00
CA ARG A 175 -25.25 -17.29 -24.77
C ARG A 175 -25.76 -15.87 -24.53
N PRO A 176 -26.62 -15.31 -25.41
CA PRO A 176 -27.26 -14.03 -25.16
C PRO A 176 -27.97 -14.07 -23.80
N ARG A 177 -27.73 -13.06 -22.96
CA ARG A 177 -28.51 -12.87 -21.74
C ARG A 177 -29.99 -12.84 -22.13
N LYS A 178 -30.80 -13.71 -21.54
CA LYS A 178 -32.25 -13.77 -21.82
C LYS A 178 -32.83 -12.36 -21.69
N PRO A 179 -33.60 -11.88 -22.68
CA PRO A 179 -34.23 -10.57 -22.58
C PRO A 179 -35.17 -10.58 -21.37
N ARG A 180 -35.05 -9.53 -20.56
CA ARG A 180 -35.87 -9.32 -19.37
C ARG A 180 -37.30 -9.02 -19.86
N ARG A 181 -38.27 -9.88 -19.51
CA ARG A 181 -39.69 -9.66 -19.83
C ARG A 181 -40.15 -8.35 -19.18
N THR A 182 -40.62 -7.43 -19.99
CA THR A 182 -41.48 -6.30 -19.60
C THR A 182 -42.87 -6.79 -19.22
#